data_AF-A0A3M7TWU9-F1
#
_entry.id   AF-A0A3M7TWU9-F1
#
_cell.length_a   1.000
_cell.length_b   1.000
_cell.length_c   1.000
_cell.angle_alpha   90.00
_cell.angle_beta   90.00
_cell.angle_gamma   90.00
#
_symmetry.space_group_name_H-M   'P 1'
#
loop_
_entity.id
_entity.type
_entity.pdbx_description
1 polymer ?
#
loop_
_entity_poly.entity_id
_entity_poly.type
_entity_poly.pdbx_seq_one_letter_code
_entity_poly.pdbx_strand_id
1 'polypeptide(L)'
;MYDADFEVVYEKYEPLIFSLLKKFRLHFDQEEYVQIARVALFHAWRRFDPDMGAFPAFAKRYIEGYLIRAIKKDRRLNDHCQLIEPVLLEDVAPHYKEESLQPVYEIMNEAGLSFRQKTWVEEAVIYECKPREIAARYKVSVDTVHTWRKGALKKLRSFFS
;
A
#
# COMPACT_ATOMS: atom_id res chain seq x y z
N MET A 1 -18.49 4.72 13.04
CA MET A 1 -17.06 4.90 13.38
C MET A 1 -16.73 3.78 14.36
N TYR A 2 -15.65 3.01 14.16
CA TYR A 2 -15.24 2.03 15.17
C TYR A 2 -14.69 2.82 16.36
N ASP A 3 -15.45 2.93 17.46
CA ASP A 3 -15.14 3.77 18.64
C ASP A 3 -13.99 3.23 19.52
N ALA A 4 -13.19 2.29 19.02
CA ALA A 4 -12.05 1.75 19.75
C ALA A 4 -10.76 2.46 19.33
N ASP A 5 -9.93 2.83 20.30
CA ASP A 5 -8.56 3.29 20.06
C ASP A 5 -7.80 2.25 19.22
N PHE A 6 -6.98 2.72 18.28
CA PHE A 6 -6.27 1.84 17.35
C PHE A 6 -5.36 0.87 18.09
N GLU A 7 -4.77 1.26 19.23
CA GLU A 7 -3.94 0.36 20.04
C GLU A 7 -4.70 -0.89 20.49
N VAL A 8 -5.95 -0.73 20.95
CA VAL A 8 -6.82 -1.85 21.36
C VAL A 8 -7.14 -2.76 20.17
N VAL A 9 -7.32 -2.17 18.99
CA VAL A 9 -7.50 -2.94 17.75
C VAL A 9 -6.21 -3.65 17.37
N TYR A 10 -5.07 -3.00 17.49
CA TYR A 10 -3.77 -3.57 17.19
C TYR A 10 -3.50 -4.80 18.06
N GLU A 11 -3.61 -4.69 19.38
CA GLU A 11 -3.41 -5.81 20.32
C GLU A 11 -4.29 -7.01 19.97
N LYS A 12 -5.55 -6.77 19.60
CA LYS A 12 -6.49 -7.83 19.24
C LYS A 12 -6.14 -8.56 17.94
N TYR A 13 -5.55 -7.87 16.98
CA TYR A 13 -5.27 -8.39 15.63
C TYR A 13 -3.78 -8.64 15.37
N GLU A 14 -2.91 -8.36 16.33
CA GLU A 14 -1.49 -8.70 16.29
C GLU A 14 -1.24 -10.21 16.03
N PRO A 15 -1.96 -11.15 16.68
CA PRO A 15 -1.82 -12.58 16.35
C PRO A 15 -2.14 -12.91 14.89
N LEU A 16 -3.10 -12.20 14.29
CA LEU A 16 -3.43 -12.35 12.87
C LEU A 16 -2.27 -11.91 12.00
N ILE A 17 -1.62 -10.78 12.31
CA ILE A 17 -0.43 -10.30 11.59
C ILE A 17 0.67 -11.38 11.59
N PHE A 18 1.06 -11.87 12.78
CA PHE A 18 2.10 -12.89 12.88
C PHE A 18 1.73 -14.20 12.19
N SER A 19 0.45 -14.60 12.23
CA SER A 19 -0.03 -15.78 11.49
C SER A 19 0.17 -15.65 9.98
N LEU A 20 -0.04 -14.44 9.43
CA LEU A 20 0.13 -14.15 8.01
C LEU A 20 1.61 -14.11 7.63
N LEU A 21 2.46 -13.48 8.45
CA LEU A 21 3.91 -13.46 8.23
C LEU A 21 4.50 -14.87 8.19
N LYS A 22 4.08 -15.73 9.14
CA LYS A 22 4.46 -17.14 9.16
C LYS A 22 3.96 -17.89 7.92
N LYS A 23 2.71 -17.65 7.50
CA LYS A 23 2.13 -18.23 6.27
C LYS A 23 2.96 -17.88 5.03
N PHE A 24 3.46 -16.65 4.93
CA PHE A 24 4.27 -16.20 3.81
C PHE A 24 5.77 -16.55 3.94
N ARG A 25 6.17 -17.24 5.02
CA ARG A 25 7.56 -17.61 5.32
C ARG A 25 8.51 -16.41 5.35
N LEU A 26 8.02 -15.27 5.83
CA LEU A 26 8.79 -14.03 5.95
C LEU A 26 9.61 -14.09 7.24
N HIS A 27 10.71 -14.84 7.19
CA HIS A 27 11.56 -15.10 8.35
C HIS A 27 12.74 -14.11 8.49
N PHE A 28 13.11 -13.39 7.42
CA PHE A 28 14.38 -12.66 7.35
C PHE A 28 14.28 -11.13 7.51
N ASP A 29 13.11 -10.52 7.36
CA ASP A 29 12.88 -9.06 7.58
C ASP A 29 11.60 -8.83 8.38
N GLN A 30 11.49 -9.53 9.52
CA GLN A 30 10.26 -9.56 10.31
C GLN A 30 9.77 -8.15 10.68
N GLU A 31 10.68 -7.23 10.98
CA GLU A 31 10.32 -5.89 11.44
C GLU A 31 9.63 -5.07 10.33
N GLU A 32 10.17 -5.03 9.11
CA GLU A 32 9.56 -4.28 8.01
C GLU A 32 8.18 -4.83 7.65
N TYR A 33 8.06 -6.15 7.48
CA TYR A 33 6.77 -6.75 7.17
C TYR A 33 5.75 -6.64 8.32
N VAL A 34 6.20 -6.64 9.58
CA VAL A 34 5.34 -6.33 10.74
C VAL A 34 4.84 -4.88 10.64
N GLN A 35 5.70 -3.92 10.34
CA GLN A 35 5.30 -2.52 10.19
C GLN A 35 4.33 -2.32 9.02
N ILE A 36 4.61 -2.97 7.87
CA ILE A 36 3.70 -2.96 6.72
C ILE A 36 2.34 -3.54 7.09
N ALA A 37 2.31 -4.64 7.85
CA ALA A 37 1.07 -5.25 8.32
C ALA A 37 0.32 -4.38 9.34
N ARG A 38 1.04 -3.68 10.24
CA ARG A 38 0.49 -2.70 11.18
C ARG A 38 -0.16 -1.53 10.45
N VAL A 39 0.55 -0.94 9.50
CA VAL A 39 0.04 0.14 8.64
C VAL A 39 -1.19 -0.35 7.87
N ALA A 40 -1.16 -1.56 7.31
CA ALA A 40 -2.30 -2.15 6.63
C ALA A 40 -3.51 -2.33 7.55
N LEU A 41 -3.31 -2.76 8.80
CA LEU A 41 -4.35 -2.88 9.80
C LEU A 41 -4.94 -1.51 10.19
N PHE A 42 -4.10 -0.48 10.34
CA PHE A 42 -4.55 0.89 10.60
C PHE A 42 -5.43 1.43 9.46
N HIS A 43 -5.01 1.22 8.22
CA HIS A 43 -5.81 1.58 7.05
C HIS A 43 -7.11 0.78 6.98
N ALA A 44 -7.08 -0.52 7.32
CA ALA A 44 -8.27 -1.34 7.38
C ALA A 44 -9.24 -0.83 8.45
N TRP A 45 -8.75 -0.49 9.65
CA TRP A 45 -9.54 0.08 10.74
C TRP A 45 -10.20 1.40 10.36
N ARG A 46 -9.45 2.36 9.80
CA ARG A 46 -10.01 3.66 9.38
C ARG A 46 -11.04 3.56 8.25
N ARG A 47 -10.91 2.55 7.39
CA ARG A 47 -11.74 2.40 6.18
C ARG A 47 -12.85 1.36 6.34
N PHE A 48 -12.92 0.71 7.50
CA PHE A 48 -13.90 -0.34 7.71
C PHE A 48 -15.30 0.25 7.76
N ASP A 49 -16.17 -0.33 6.93
CA ASP A 49 -17.59 -0.05 6.90
C ASP A 49 -18.34 -1.28 7.43
N PRO A 50 -19.04 -1.18 8.57
CA PRO A 50 -19.83 -2.27 9.14
C PRO A 50 -20.83 -2.91 8.17
N ASP A 51 -21.32 -2.15 7.19
CA ASP A 51 -22.29 -2.63 6.20
C ASP A 51 -21.65 -3.57 5.15
N MET A 52 -20.31 -3.61 5.08
CA MET A 52 -19.55 -4.38 4.07
C MET A 52 -19.10 -5.76 4.59
N GLY A 53 -19.51 -6.16 5.79
CA GLY A 53 -19.24 -7.48 6.38
C GLY A 53 -18.38 -7.41 7.65
N ALA A 54 -17.85 -8.55 8.12
CA ALA A 54 -17.13 -8.62 9.39
C ALA A 54 -15.69 -8.07 9.31
N PHE A 55 -15.31 -7.20 10.24
CA PHE A 55 -13.99 -6.59 10.33
C PHE A 55 -12.80 -7.58 10.28
N PRO A 56 -12.82 -8.75 10.97
CA PRO A 56 -11.71 -9.72 10.89
C PRO A 56 -11.40 -10.19 9.46
N ALA A 57 -12.43 -10.49 8.67
CA ALA A 57 -12.26 -10.96 7.30
C ALA A 57 -11.76 -9.82 6.40
N PHE A 58 -12.22 -8.60 6.64
CA PHE A 58 -11.77 -7.41 5.94
C PHE A 58 -10.30 -7.09 6.25
N ALA A 59 -9.93 -7.00 7.53
CA ALA A 59 -8.57 -6.76 8.00
C ALA A 59 -7.59 -7.80 7.46
N LYS A 60 -7.93 -9.09 7.51
CA LYS A 60 -7.10 -10.17 6.95
C LYS A 60 -6.81 -9.96 5.46
N ARG A 61 -7.84 -9.70 4.65
CA ARG A 61 -7.66 -9.47 3.20
C ARG A 61 -6.82 -8.22 2.92
N TYR A 62 -6.99 -7.19 3.73
CA TYR A 62 -6.24 -5.94 3.61
C TYR A 62 -4.75 -6.15 3.90
N ILE A 63 -4.43 -6.83 5.01
CA ILE A 63 -3.06 -7.14 5.42
C ILE A 63 -2.39 -8.07 4.40
N GLU A 64 -3.07 -9.13 3.94
CA GLU A 64 -2.55 -10.03 2.91
C GLU A 64 -2.20 -9.29 1.61
N GLY A 65 -3.04 -8.33 1.19
CA GLY A 65 -2.78 -7.52 0.00
C GLY A 65 -1.52 -6.65 0.10
N TYR A 66 -1.28 -6.05 1.27
CA TYR A 66 -0.08 -5.25 1.52
C TYR A 66 1.18 -6.12 1.58
N LEU A 67 1.11 -7.27 2.25
CA LEU A 67 2.24 -8.19 2.35
C LEU A 67 2.63 -8.79 0.99
N ILE A 68 1.66 -9.28 0.21
CA ILE A 68 1.93 -9.85 -1.13
C ILE A 68 2.62 -8.84 -2.04
N ARG A 69 2.23 -7.57 -1.94
CA ARG A 69 2.82 -6.47 -2.70
C ARG A 69 4.25 -6.19 -2.27
N ALA A 70 4.51 -6.10 -0.97
CA ALA A 70 5.86 -5.92 -0.44
C ALA A 70 6.79 -7.04 -0.93
N ILE A 71 6.36 -8.30 -0.80
CA ILE A 71 7.09 -9.46 -1.31
C ILE A 71 7.41 -9.36 -2.81
N LYS A 72 6.46 -8.87 -3.62
CA LYS A 72 6.67 -8.70 -5.07
C LYS A 72 7.67 -7.58 -5.36
N LYS A 73 7.66 -6.49 -4.58
CA LYS A 73 8.63 -5.40 -4.69
C LYS A 73 10.03 -5.92 -4.39
N ASP A 74 10.19 -6.66 -3.30
CA ASP A 74 11.51 -7.17 -2.87
C ASP A 74 12.06 -8.20 -3.85
N ARG A 75 11.20 -9.06 -4.42
CA ARG A 75 11.60 -9.97 -5.50
C ARG A 75 12.12 -9.23 -6.72
N ARG A 76 11.43 -8.17 -7.16
CA ARG A 76 11.89 -7.35 -8.29
C ARG A 76 13.22 -6.66 -8.00
N LEU A 77 13.37 -6.09 -6.81
CA LEU A 77 14.63 -5.48 -6.40
C LEU A 77 15.75 -6.52 -6.39
N ASN A 78 15.51 -7.70 -5.83
CA ASN A 78 16.49 -8.78 -5.80
C ASN A 78 16.86 -9.29 -7.21
N ASP A 79 15.87 -9.42 -8.11
CA ASP A 79 16.12 -9.79 -9.51
C ASP A 79 16.95 -8.73 -10.25
N HIS A 80 16.81 -7.44 -9.91
CA HIS A 80 17.62 -6.35 -10.46
C HIS A 80 19.02 -6.26 -9.83
N CYS A 81 19.17 -6.61 -8.55
CA CYS A 81 20.46 -6.62 -7.85
C CYS A 81 21.35 -7.80 -8.24
N GLN A 82 20.79 -8.92 -8.72
CA GLN A 82 21.57 -10.08 -9.20
C GLN A 82 22.36 -9.81 -10.49
N LEU A 83 22.13 -8.68 -11.18
CA LEU A 83 22.88 -8.28 -12.38
C LEU A 83 24.15 -7.47 -12.06
N ILE A 84 24.41 -7.17 -10.79
CA ILE A 84 25.63 -6.49 -10.36
C ILE A 84 26.61 -7.58 -9.90
N GLU A 85 27.68 -7.80 -10.68
CA GLU A 85 28.80 -8.66 -10.28
C GLU A 85 29.29 -8.27 -8.88
N PRO A 86 29.68 -9.25 -8.03
CA PRO A 86 30.00 -9.00 -6.62
C PRO A 86 31.37 -8.33 -6.53
N VAL A 87 31.41 -7.02 -6.72
CA VAL A 87 32.55 -6.22 -6.26
C VAL A 87 32.42 -6.13 -4.75
N LEU A 88 33.35 -6.82 -4.08
CA LEU A 88 33.62 -6.82 -2.64
C LEU A 88 33.28 -5.46 -1.99
N LEU A 89 32.19 -5.42 -1.22
CA LEU A 89 31.80 -4.28 -0.38
C LEU A 89 32.09 -4.63 1.09
N GLU A 90 33.37 -4.58 1.46
CA GLU A 90 33.73 -4.11 2.79
C GLU A 90 33.70 -2.56 2.71
N ASP A 91 33.00 -1.92 3.65
CA ASP A 91 33.03 -0.47 3.93
C ASP A 91 32.20 0.55 3.12
N VAL A 92 30.98 0.24 2.68
CA VAL A 92 29.95 1.30 2.54
C VAL A 92 28.57 0.75 2.91
N ALA A 93 28.13 0.95 4.15
CA ALA A 93 26.71 0.77 4.47
C ALA A 93 25.95 1.94 3.82
N PRO A 94 25.12 1.74 2.77
CA PRO A 94 24.28 2.81 2.28
C PRO A 94 23.23 3.05 3.34
N HIS A 95 23.20 4.27 3.86
CA HIS A 95 22.12 4.76 4.69
C HIS A 95 20.81 4.58 3.91
N TYR A 96 19.96 3.62 4.31
CA TYR A 96 18.62 3.44 3.76
C TYR A 96 17.85 4.73 4.00
N LYS A 97 17.81 5.62 3.00
CA LYS A 97 16.93 6.79 3.04
C LYS A 97 15.51 6.29 2.85
N GLU A 98 14.69 6.45 3.88
CA GLU A 98 13.25 6.31 3.81
C GLU A 98 12.74 7.17 2.65
N GLU A 99 12.29 6.53 1.58
CA GLU A 99 11.95 7.20 0.32
C GLU A 99 10.62 7.95 0.52
N SER A 100 10.71 9.23 0.88
CA SER A 100 9.56 10.08 1.17
C SER A 100 8.62 10.18 -0.02
N LEU A 101 7.31 9.98 0.21
CA LEU A 101 6.25 10.18 -0.80
C LEU A 101 5.89 11.66 -0.99
N GLN A 102 6.50 12.58 -0.24
CA GLN A 102 6.25 14.02 -0.31
C GLN A 102 6.32 14.58 -1.74
N PRO A 103 7.34 14.23 -2.57
CA PRO A 103 7.42 14.71 -3.94
C PRO A 103 6.24 14.25 -4.81
N VAL A 104 5.70 13.05 -4.56
CA VAL A 104 4.54 12.52 -5.29
C VAL A 104 3.29 13.35 -4.96
N TYR A 105 3.08 13.71 -3.69
CA TYR A 105 1.96 14.55 -3.28
C TYR A 105 2.06 15.98 -3.82
N GLU A 106 3.26 16.55 -3.87
CA GLU A 106 3.53 17.87 -4.47
C GLU A 106 3.15 17.87 -5.95
N ILE A 107 3.63 16.88 -6.73
CA ILE A 107 3.28 16.72 -8.14
C ILE A 107 1.76 16.60 -8.34
N MET A 108 1.07 15.82 -7.50
CA MET A 108 -0.38 15.67 -7.59
C MET A 108 -1.13 16.97 -7.31
N ASN A 109 -0.61 17.82 -6.42
CA ASN A 109 -1.15 19.14 -6.12
C ASN A 109 -0.90 20.12 -7.26
N GLU A 110 0.34 20.20 -7.74
CA GLU A 110 0.76 21.12 -8.80
C GLU A 110 0.10 20.81 -10.15
N ALA A 111 -0.04 19.52 -10.50
CA ALA A 111 -0.81 19.09 -11.67
C ALA A 111 -2.34 19.31 -11.50
N GLY A 112 -2.79 19.81 -10.36
CA GLY A 112 -4.18 20.21 -10.11
C GLY A 112 -5.16 19.04 -10.07
N LEU A 113 -4.75 17.87 -9.57
CA LEU A 113 -5.64 16.71 -9.49
C LEU A 113 -6.79 16.97 -8.51
N SER A 114 -8.01 16.59 -8.89
CA SER A 114 -9.16 16.59 -7.98
C SER A 114 -9.01 15.49 -6.92
N PHE A 115 -9.74 15.60 -5.80
CA PHE A 115 -9.71 14.58 -4.74
C PHE A 115 -9.87 13.15 -5.29
N ARG A 116 -10.85 12.91 -6.16
CA ARG A 116 -11.10 11.59 -6.77
C ARG A 116 -9.97 11.10 -7.67
N GLN A 117 -9.29 12.02 -8.35
CA GLN A 117 -8.12 11.70 -9.18
C GLN A 117 -6.92 11.37 -8.30
N LYS A 118 -6.74 12.11 -7.19
CA LYS A 118 -5.71 11.82 -6.19
C LYS A 118 -5.94 10.46 -5.54
N THR A 119 -7.18 10.18 -5.16
CA THR A 119 -7.61 8.87 -4.69
C THR A 119 -7.24 7.78 -5.69
N TRP A 120 -7.44 7.98 -7.00
CA TRP A 120 -7.01 6.98 -7.96
C TRP A 120 -5.48 6.81 -8.00
N VAL A 121 -4.69 7.89 -7.92
CA VAL A 121 -3.22 7.80 -7.89
C VAL A 121 -2.74 7.07 -6.62
N GLU A 122 -3.22 7.48 -5.46
CA GLU A 122 -2.92 6.81 -4.19
C GLU A 122 -3.31 5.33 -4.25
N GLU A 123 -4.56 5.03 -4.58
CA GLU A 123 -5.08 3.67 -4.50
C GLU A 123 -4.54 2.76 -5.59
N ALA A 124 -4.38 3.24 -6.83
CA ALA A 124 -4.02 2.40 -7.97
C ALA A 124 -2.54 2.48 -8.36
N VAL A 125 -1.82 3.53 -7.98
CA VAL A 125 -0.39 3.69 -8.32
C VAL A 125 0.48 3.41 -7.11
N ILE A 126 0.19 4.02 -5.95
CA ILE A 126 0.95 3.78 -4.71
C ILE A 126 0.54 2.44 -4.10
N TYR A 127 -0.76 2.25 -3.90
CA TYR A 127 -1.34 1.06 -3.30
C TYR A 127 -1.82 0.03 -4.32
N GLU A 128 -1.44 0.13 -5.63
CA GLU A 128 -1.74 -0.80 -6.76
C GLU A 128 -3.02 -1.65 -6.59
N CYS A 129 -4.10 -1.05 -6.13
CA CYS A 129 -5.37 -1.71 -5.94
C CYS A 129 -6.00 -1.93 -7.31
N LYS A 130 -6.68 -3.06 -7.49
CA LYS A 130 -7.39 -3.32 -8.75
C LYS A 130 -8.57 -2.36 -8.87
N PRO A 131 -8.96 -1.91 -10.08
CA PRO A 131 -10.10 -1.02 -10.27
C PRO A 131 -11.39 -1.52 -9.61
N ARG A 132 -11.60 -2.84 -9.57
CA ARG A 132 -12.74 -3.48 -8.88
C ARG A 132 -12.70 -3.33 -7.35
N GLU A 133 -11.52 -3.38 -6.76
CA GLU A 133 -11.33 -3.20 -5.31
C GLU A 133 -11.55 -1.75 -4.92
N ILE A 134 -11.09 -0.80 -5.74
CA ILE A 134 -11.33 0.63 -5.57
C ILE A 134 -12.82 0.94 -5.73
N ALA A 135 -13.47 0.37 -6.75
CA ALA A 135 -14.90 0.54 -6.98
C ALA A 135 -15.73 0.07 -5.78
N ALA A 136 -15.44 -1.13 -5.27
CA ALA A 136 -16.07 -1.66 -4.06
C ALA A 136 -15.78 -0.80 -2.83
N ARG A 137 -14.53 -0.36 -2.64
CA ARG A 137 -14.08 0.43 -1.49
C ARG A 137 -14.74 1.81 -1.42
N TYR A 138 -14.92 2.47 -2.56
CA TYR A 138 -15.49 3.82 -2.62
C TYR A 138 -16.99 3.81 -2.96
N LYS A 139 -17.64 2.63 -2.99
CA LYS A 139 -19.05 2.43 -3.36
C LYS A 139 -19.40 3.12 -4.69
N VAL A 140 -18.52 2.97 -5.69
CA VAL A 140 -18.70 3.51 -7.05
C VAL A 140 -18.61 2.39 -8.09
N SER A 141 -19.02 2.66 -9.33
CA SER A 141 -18.83 1.71 -10.42
C SER A 141 -17.35 1.63 -10.84
N VAL A 142 -16.97 0.50 -11.43
CA VAL A 142 -15.62 0.32 -12.02
C VAL A 142 -15.37 1.37 -13.11
N ASP A 143 -16.40 1.72 -13.88
CA ASP A 143 -16.32 2.80 -14.88
C ASP A 143 -16.05 4.17 -14.27
N THR A 144 -16.56 4.43 -13.06
CA THR A 144 -16.25 5.65 -12.32
C THR A 144 -14.76 5.69 -11.96
N VAL A 145 -14.18 4.57 -11.51
CA VAL A 145 -12.74 4.47 -11.25
C VAL A 145 -11.91 4.65 -12.52
N HIS A 146 -12.35 4.08 -13.65
CA HIS A 146 -11.72 4.33 -14.94
C HIS A 146 -11.78 5.80 -15.37
N THR A 147 -12.84 6.52 -15.02
CA THR A 147 -12.96 7.95 -15.27
C THR A 147 -11.98 8.75 -14.41
N TRP A 148 -11.79 8.38 -13.14
CA TRP A 148 -10.77 8.99 -12.27
C TRP A 148 -9.38 8.79 -12.84
N ARG A 149 -9.06 7.57 -13.30
CA ARG A 149 -7.82 7.24 -14.01
C ARG A 149 -7.58 8.13 -15.21
N LYS A 150 -8.56 8.20 -16.12
CA LYS A 150 -8.43 9.01 -17.35
C LYS A 150 -8.15 10.47 -17.02
N GLY A 151 -8.89 11.03 -16.06
CA GLY A 151 -8.71 12.41 -15.63
C GLY A 151 -7.34 12.68 -14.98
N ALA A 152 -6.88 11.79 -14.12
CA ALA A 152 -5.57 11.89 -13.48
C ALA A 152 -4.44 11.81 -14.51
N LEU A 153 -4.46 10.81 -15.40
CA LEU A 153 -3.43 10.63 -16.43
C LEU A 153 -3.39 11.77 -17.43
N LYS A 154 -4.53 12.40 -17.76
CA LYS A 154 -4.56 13.58 -18.63
C LYS A 154 -3.79 14.74 -18.00
N LYS A 155 -4.06 15.04 -16.74
CA LYS A 155 -3.42 16.14 -16.00
C LYS A 155 -1.93 15.89 -15.77
N LEU A 156 -1.57 14.68 -15.34
CA LEU A 156 -0.17 14.31 -15.14
C LEU A 156 0.62 14.37 -16.45
N ARG A 157 0.06 13.90 -17.57
CA ARG A 157 0.73 14.03 -18.87
C ARG A 157 0.92 15.48 -19.30
N SER A 158 -0.07 16.36 -19.09
CA SER A 158 0.09 17.77 -19.38
C SER A 158 1.09 18.48 -18.46
N PHE A 159 1.28 17.98 -17.24
CA PHE A 159 2.25 18.53 -16.29
C PHE A 159 3.70 18.13 -16.62
N PHE A 160 3.90 16.92 -17.15
CA PHE A 160 5.22 16.40 -17.53
C PHE A 160 5.55 16.56 -19.02
N SER A 161 4.70 17.25 -19.80
CA SER A 161 4.92 17.54 -21.22
C SER A 161 5.47 18.93 -21.41
#